data_AF-A0A4Z1JSA3-F1
#
_entry.id   AF-A0A4Z1JSA3-F1
#
_cell.length_a   1.000
_cell.length_b   1.000
_cell.length_c   1.000
_cell.angle_alpha   90.00
_cell.angle_beta   90.00
_cell.angle_gamma   90.00
#
_symmetry.space_group_name_H-M   'P 1'
#
loop_
_entity.id
_entity.type
_entity.pdbx_description
1 polymer ?
#
loop_
_entity_poly.entity_id
_entity_poly.type
_entity_poly.pdbx_seq_one_letter_code
_entity_poly.pdbx_strand_id
1 'polypeptide(L)'
;MKKFFHSDCCRPSDNGDINLPNRPAAPSYRPGDRVMIREEIPCRVVSNGMKNSGQIVNGSSVVDIRFTYRVRLVDRTEQSVHEPHLRMANDNDAGPFPDMP
;
A
#
# COMPACT_ATOMS: atom_id res chain seq x y z
N MET A 1 -32.80 28.86 -1.05
CA MET A 1 -32.44 27.44 -1.24
C MET A 1 -31.53 27.28 -2.47
N LYS A 2 -30.26 26.93 -2.27
CA LYS A 2 -29.49 25.90 -3.00
C LYS A 2 -28.00 26.11 -2.71
N LYS A 3 -27.42 25.13 -2.03
CA LYS A 3 -25.99 24.99 -1.76
C LYS A 3 -25.32 24.49 -3.04
N PHE A 4 -24.20 25.08 -3.42
CA PHE A 4 -23.20 24.42 -4.27
C PHE A 4 -21.82 24.72 -3.67
N PHE A 5 -21.39 23.86 -2.75
CA PHE A 5 -19.97 23.76 -2.41
C PHE A 5 -19.30 22.99 -3.54
N HIS A 6 -18.49 23.69 -4.34
CA HIS A 6 -17.51 23.07 -5.22
C HIS A 6 -16.38 22.54 -4.34
N SER A 7 -16.32 21.22 -4.18
CA SER A 7 -15.17 20.54 -3.57
C SER A 7 -14.20 20.14 -4.68
N ASP A 8 -13.37 21.07 -5.10
CA ASP A 8 -12.15 20.82 -5.86
C ASP A 8 -11.12 20.15 -4.93
N CYS A 9 -11.21 18.83 -4.79
CA CYS A 9 -10.16 18.03 -4.17
C CYS A 9 -9.86 16.81 -5.04
N CYS A 10 -8.61 16.77 -5.52
CA CYS A 10 -7.90 15.60 -6.05
C CYS A 10 -8.23 15.17 -7.49
N ARG A 11 -7.73 15.94 -8.47
CA ARG A 11 -7.14 15.33 -9.67
C ARG A 11 -5.62 15.46 -9.61
N PRO A 12 -4.91 14.36 -9.83
CA PRO A 12 -3.85 14.43 -10.83
C PRO A 12 -4.03 13.33 -11.88
N SER A 13 -3.99 13.80 -13.12
CA SER A 13 -3.86 13.10 -14.39
C SER A 13 -3.57 11.60 -14.33
N ASP A 14 -4.59 10.85 -14.72
CA ASP A 14 -4.49 9.55 -15.34
C ASP A 14 -3.72 9.69 -16.67
N ASN A 15 -2.39 9.65 -16.62
CA ASN A 15 -1.61 9.23 -17.78
C ASN A 15 -1.67 7.71 -17.80
N GLY A 16 -2.77 7.20 -18.40
CA GLY A 16 -2.93 5.79 -18.70
C GLY A 16 -1.77 5.31 -19.56
N ASP A 17 -0.93 4.45 -18.98
CA ASP A 17 -0.06 3.59 -19.76
C ASP A 17 -0.93 2.44 -20.31
N ILE A 18 -1.06 2.46 -21.63
CA ILE A 18 -2.17 1.97 -22.45
C ILE A 18 -2.22 0.45 -22.71
N ASN A 19 -1.63 -0.42 -21.88
CA ASN A 19 -1.61 -1.87 -22.21
C ASN A 19 -1.74 -2.85 -21.05
N LEU A 20 -2.38 -2.49 -19.93
CA LEU A 20 -2.76 -3.48 -18.91
C LEU A 20 -4.21 -3.25 -18.45
N PRO A 21 -5.19 -4.00 -18.98
CA PRO A 21 -6.58 -3.87 -18.54
C PRO A 21 -6.66 -4.41 -17.11
N ASN A 22 -7.30 -3.67 -16.20
CA ASN A 22 -7.47 -3.97 -14.77
C ASN A 22 -6.36 -3.52 -13.81
N ARG A 23 -5.64 -2.42 -14.08
CA ARG A 23 -4.74 -1.82 -13.09
C ARG A 23 -5.54 -1.00 -12.06
N PRO A 24 -5.71 -1.43 -10.78
CA PRO A 24 -6.29 -0.56 -9.76
C PRO A 24 -5.42 0.69 -9.58
N ALA A 25 -6.04 1.85 -9.76
CA ALA A 25 -5.41 3.16 -9.53
C ALA A 25 -5.39 3.55 -8.03
N ALA A 26 -6.09 2.78 -7.20
CA ALA A 26 -6.19 3.00 -5.76
C ALA A 26 -5.16 2.16 -4.99
N PRO A 27 -4.69 2.64 -3.83
CA PRO A 27 -3.83 1.86 -2.94
C PRO A 27 -4.57 0.60 -2.47
N SER A 28 -3.85 -0.53 -2.48
CA SER A 28 -4.33 -1.84 -2.07
C SER A 28 -4.52 -1.95 -0.54
N TYR A 29 -3.79 -1.14 0.23
CA TYR A 29 -3.82 -1.17 1.69
C TYR A 29 -4.17 0.20 2.29
N ARG A 30 -4.78 0.21 3.47
CA ARG A 30 -5.21 1.39 4.22
C ARG A 30 -4.53 1.46 5.58
N PRO A 31 -4.38 2.67 6.17
CA PRO A 31 -3.93 2.79 7.55
C PRO A 31 -4.78 1.95 8.49
N GLY A 32 -4.12 1.15 9.33
CA GLY A 32 -4.74 0.23 10.29
C GLY A 32 -4.79 -1.22 9.81
N ASP A 33 -4.61 -1.46 8.51
CA ASP A 33 -4.60 -2.82 7.97
C ASP A 33 -3.46 -3.64 8.59
N ARG A 34 -3.80 -4.89 8.94
CA ARG A 34 -2.84 -5.90 9.41
C ARG A 34 -2.23 -6.58 8.19
N VAL A 35 -0.92 -6.47 8.04
CA VAL A 35 -0.20 -6.99 6.88
C VAL A 35 1.08 -7.69 7.31
N MET A 36 1.58 -8.58 6.46
CA MET A 36 2.84 -9.29 6.62
C MET A 36 3.85 -8.74 5.63
N ILE A 37 5.05 -8.37 6.09
CA ILE A 37 6.18 -8.05 5.22
C ILE A 37 6.86 -9.36 4.85
N ARG A 38 6.98 -9.62 3.55
CA ARG A 38 7.61 -10.81 2.98
C ARG A 38 7.07 -12.13 3.57
N GLU A 39 5.81 -12.10 4.00
CA GLU A 39 5.11 -13.25 4.62
C GLU A 39 5.67 -13.68 5.99
N GLU A 40 6.59 -12.91 6.57
CA GLU A 40 7.31 -13.30 7.79
C GLU A 40 7.05 -12.36 8.97
N ILE A 41 6.92 -11.05 8.71
CA ILE A 41 6.92 -10.05 9.78
C ILE A 41 5.56 -9.38 9.91
N PRO A 42 4.84 -9.54 11.04
CA PRO A 42 3.56 -8.88 11.27
C PRO A 42 3.75 -7.39 11.51
N CYS A 43 2.95 -6.58 10.82
CA CYS A 43 3.03 -5.13 10.89
C CYS A 43 1.67 -4.48 10.59
N ARG A 44 1.53 -3.20 10.93
CA ARG A 44 0.34 -2.42 10.57
C ARG A 44 0.71 -1.33 9.59
N VAL A 45 -0.14 -1.14 8.59
CA VAL A 45 -0.03 -0.01 7.67
C VAL A 45 -0.37 1.28 8.43
N VAL A 46 0.46 2.31 8.26
CA VAL A 46 0.25 3.63 8.89
C VAL A 46 0.16 4.76 7.87
N SER A 47 0.26 4.48 6.57
CA SER A 47 0.08 5.46 5.50
C SER A 47 -0.95 5.03 4.46
N ASN A 48 -1.49 6.00 3.72
CA ASN A 48 -2.42 5.77 2.61
C ASN A 48 -1.76 5.19 1.34
N GLY A 49 -0.48 4.76 1.43
CA GLY A 49 0.32 4.40 0.27
C GLY A 49 0.79 5.62 -0.53
N MET A 50 2.08 5.66 -0.86
CA MET A 50 2.66 6.64 -1.76
C MET A 50 2.79 6.02 -3.15
N LYS A 51 2.15 6.63 -4.15
CA LYS A 51 2.25 6.17 -5.54
C LYS A 51 3.71 6.20 -5.98
N ASN A 52 4.14 5.10 -6.58
CA ASN A 52 5.47 4.90 -7.11
C ASN A 52 5.34 4.33 -8.54
N SER A 53 6.33 4.65 -9.38
CA SER A 53 6.45 4.10 -10.73
C SER A 53 7.81 3.43 -10.82
N GLY A 54 8.00 2.35 -10.05
CA GLY A 54 9.24 1.59 -10.00
C GLY A 54 9.05 0.16 -10.48
N GLN A 55 10.14 -0.57 -10.68
CA GLN A 55 10.13 -2.00 -11.02
C GLN A 55 11.21 -2.71 -10.20
N ILE A 56 10.89 -3.88 -9.66
CA ILE A 56 11.83 -4.80 -9.02
C ILE A 56 12.16 -5.88 -10.04
N VAL A 57 13.44 -6.13 -10.27
CA VAL A 57 13.89 -7.26 -11.09
C VAL A 57 14.35 -8.36 -10.13
N ASN A 58 13.65 -9.50 -10.15
CA ASN A 58 14.02 -10.68 -9.37
C ASN A 58 14.32 -11.84 -10.34
N GLY A 59 15.60 -12.01 -10.67
CA GLY A 59 16.03 -12.95 -11.70
C GLY A 59 15.44 -12.59 -13.07
N SER A 60 14.65 -13.50 -13.66
CA SER A 60 13.95 -13.29 -14.94
C SER A 60 12.57 -12.65 -14.80
N SER A 61 12.12 -12.37 -13.58
CA SER A 61 10.80 -11.79 -13.31
C SER A 61 10.90 -10.32 -12.98
N VAL A 62 10.01 -9.51 -13.56
CA VAL A 62 9.88 -8.08 -13.26
C VAL A 62 8.57 -7.86 -12.51
N VAL A 63 8.63 -7.13 -11.40
CA VAL A 63 7.49 -6.80 -10.55
C VAL A 63 7.34 -5.29 -10.47
N ASP A 64 6.25 -4.75 -10.98
CA ASP A 64 5.91 -3.33 -10.84
C ASP A 64 5.72 -2.95 -9.37
N ILE A 65 6.41 -1.89 -8.94
CA ILE A 65 6.14 -1.18 -7.68
C ILE A 65 5.16 -0.05 -7.98
N ARG A 66 3.90 -0.22 -7.56
CA ARG A 66 2.85 0.80 -7.74
C ARG A 66 2.71 1.72 -6.54
N PHE A 67 2.88 1.16 -5.35
CA PHE A 67 2.75 1.88 -4.10
C PHE A 67 3.86 1.47 -3.13
N THR A 68 4.32 2.44 -2.36
CA THR A 68 5.17 2.21 -1.18
C THR A 68 4.37 2.62 0.04
N TYR A 69 4.25 1.72 1.02
CA TYR A 69 3.51 1.96 2.25
C TYR A 69 4.49 2.16 3.40
N ARG A 70 4.11 3.00 4.35
CA ARG A 70 4.80 3.09 5.64
C ARG A 70 4.09 2.13 6.57
N VAL A 71 4.83 1.19 7.12
CA VAL A 71 4.32 0.18 8.04
C VAL A 71 5.04 0.32 9.36
N ARG A 72 4.32 0.09 10.46
CA ARG A 72 4.87 0.02 11.80
C ARG A 72 5.05 -1.44 12.17
N LEU A 73 6.23 -1.77 12.71
CA LEU A 73 6.57 -3.08 13.27
C LEU A 73 6.18 -3.18 14.75
N VAL A 74 6.22 -4.39 15.31
CA VAL A 74 5.96 -4.66 16.74
C VAL A 74 6.81 -3.80 17.68
N ASP A 75 8.07 -3.52 17.29
CA ASP A 75 9.02 -2.67 18.02
C ASP A 75 8.71 -1.15 17.88
N ARG A 76 7.56 -0.78 17.31
CA ARG A 76 7.15 0.60 16.97
C ARG A 76 8.02 1.30 15.93
N THR A 77 9.07 0.65 15.44
CA THR A 77 9.85 1.12 14.29
C THR A 77 8.97 1.19 13.04
N GLU A 78 9.09 2.29 12.30
CA GLU A 78 8.38 2.49 11.04
C GLU A 78 9.33 2.34 9.86
N GLN A 79 8.90 1.61 8.83
CA GLN A 79 9.68 1.40 7.62
C GLN A 79 8.83 1.57 6.36
N SER A 80 9.49 1.94 5.26
CA SER A 80 8.87 2.00 3.94
C SER A 80 8.98 0.65 3.25
N VAL A 81 7.86 0.10 2.79
CA VAL A 81 7.78 -1.23 2.16
C VAL A 81 7.01 -1.13 0.87
N HIS A 82 7.53 -1.76 -0.18
CA HIS A 82 6.87 -1.83 -1.47
C HIS A 82 5.66 -2.76 -1.42
N GLU A 83 4.59 -2.39 -2.14
CA GLU A 83 3.36 -3.18 -2.26
C GLU A 83 3.58 -4.68 -2.49
N PRO A 84 4.49 -5.12 -3.39
CA PRO A 84 4.67 -6.55 -3.66
C PRO A 84 5.29 -7.34 -2.50
N HIS A 85 5.90 -6.64 -1.55
CA HIS A 85 6.45 -7.25 -0.33
C HIS A 85 5.43 -7.26 0.81
N LEU A 86 4.22 -6.75 0.61
CA LEU A 86 3.16 -6.77 1.58
C LEU A 86 2.09 -7.78 1.17
N ARG A 87 1.54 -8.47 2.15
CA ARG A 87 0.36 -9.32 2.02
C ARG A 87 -0.60 -9.01 3.16
N MET A 88 -1.91 -9.07 2.94
CA MET A 88 -2.85 -9.05 4.07
C MET A 88 -2.55 -10.20 5.03
N ALA A 89 -2.60 -9.89 6.32
CA ALA A 89 -2.51 -10.91 7.35
C ALA A 89 -3.84 -11.67 7.46
N ASN A 90 -3.75 -12.98 7.54
CA ASN A 90 -4.85 -13.90 7.77
C ASN A 90 -4.84 -14.37 9.23
N ASP A 91 -5.89 -15.06 9.66
CA ASP A 91 -6.01 -15.56 11.04
C ASP A 91 -4.94 -16.61 11.42
N ASN A 92 -4.24 -17.17 10.43
CA ASN A 92 -3.13 -18.12 10.63
C ASN A 92 -1.76 -17.41 10.73
N ASP A 93 -1.68 -16.12 10.43
CA ASP A 93 -0.43 -15.39 10.54
C ASP A 93 -0.09 -15.19 12.02
N ALA A 94 0.97 -15.88 12.46
CA ALA A 94 1.39 -15.91 13.84
C ALA A 94 2.04 -14.58 14.24
N GLY A 95 1.45 -13.87 15.20
CA GLY A 95 2.16 -12.86 15.96
C GLY A 95 1.32 -11.65 16.38
N PRO A 96 1.78 -10.91 17.41
CA PRO A 96 1.17 -9.66 17.81
C PRO A 96 1.42 -8.59 16.73
N PHE A 97 0.33 -8.01 16.22
CA PHE A 97 0.40 -6.81 15.39
C PHE A 97 0.64 -5.59 16.28
N PRO A 98 1.43 -4.60 15.83
CA PRO A 98 1.63 -3.39 16.61
C PRO A 98 0.32 -2.66 16.84
N ASP A 99 0.16 -2.10 18.04
CA ASP A 99 -0.99 -1.27 18.36
C ASP A 99 -0.97 0.04 17.56
N MET A 100 -2.16 0.44 17.12
CA MET A 100 -2.39 1.74 16.50
C MET A 100 -2.84 2.71 17.60
N PRO A 101 -2.14 3.83 17.84
CA PRO A 101 -2.57 4.86 18.78
C PRO A 101 -3.80 5.60 18.26
#